data_AF-A0A6H1BVB5-F1
#
_entry.id   AF-A0A6H1BVB5-F1
#
_cell.length_a   1.000
_cell.length_b   1.000
_cell.length_c   1.000
_cell.angle_alpha   90.00
_cell.angle_beta   90.00
_cell.angle_gamma   90.00
#
_symmetry.space_group_name_H-M   'P 1'
#
loop_
_entity.id
_entity.type
_entity.pdbx_description
1 polymer ?
#
loop_
_entity_poly.entity_id
_entity_poly.type
_entity_poly.pdbx_seq_one_letter_code
_entity_poly.pdbx_strand_id
1 'polypeptide(L)'
;MGTNALDLALRTGRGVSVFAAEHLNGLLHGWSCWAQPIRDVSDARPAGVVDISAPWDADSPSSGALASSVALLVEQMMRSEPKPDFGHRIAMKSGGQPRVEVNPPSSLCRDDRGRSSPCSS
;
A
#
# COMPACT_ATOMS: atom_id res chain seq x y z
N MET A 1 -0.80 11.17 -11.31
CA MET A 1 -0.71 10.19 -12.42
C MET A 1 -2.12 9.69 -12.68
N GLY A 2 -2.58 9.64 -13.95
CA GLY A 2 -3.99 9.40 -14.34
C GLY A 2 -4.58 8.06 -13.88
N THR A 3 -5.84 7.75 -14.25
CA THR A 3 -6.61 6.58 -13.79
C THR A 3 -5.76 5.31 -13.74
N ASN A 4 -5.27 4.99 -12.54
CA ASN A 4 -4.57 3.77 -12.20
C ASN A 4 -5.35 3.10 -11.05
N ALA A 5 -5.12 1.81 -10.84
CA ALA A 5 -5.87 1.05 -9.85
C ALA A 5 -5.82 1.73 -8.46
N LEU A 6 -4.64 2.24 -8.07
CA LEU A 6 -4.43 3.01 -6.84
C LEU A 6 -5.34 4.25 -6.71
N ASP A 7 -5.36 5.15 -7.70
CA ASP A 7 -6.16 6.38 -7.68
C ASP A 7 -7.65 6.04 -7.62
N LEU A 8 -8.09 5.02 -8.36
CA LEU A 8 -9.48 4.61 -8.34
C LEU A 8 -9.85 3.95 -7.00
N ALA A 9 -8.98 3.14 -6.41
CA ALA A 9 -9.19 2.54 -5.10
C ALA A 9 -9.26 3.60 -3.98
N LEU A 10 -8.41 4.64 -4.03
CA LEU A 10 -8.45 5.77 -3.10
C LEU A 10 -9.76 6.56 -3.22
N ARG A 11 -10.25 6.81 -4.44
CA ARG A 11 -11.49 7.57 -4.68
C ARG A 11 -12.75 6.79 -4.34
N THR A 12 -12.77 5.51 -4.67
CA THR A 12 -13.98 4.67 -4.55
C THR A 12 -14.06 3.94 -3.22
N GLY A 13 -12.93 3.75 -2.52
CA GLY A 13 -12.85 2.90 -1.34
C GLY A 13 -13.14 1.42 -1.65
N ARG A 14 -12.95 0.98 -2.90
CA ARG A 14 -13.20 -0.38 -3.38
C ARG A 14 -11.94 -0.96 -4.03
N GLY A 15 -11.90 -2.30 -4.08
CA GLY A 15 -10.88 -3.00 -4.87
C GLY A 15 -11.05 -2.71 -6.35
N VAL A 16 -9.95 -2.45 -7.04
CA VAL A 16 -9.92 -2.08 -8.46
C VAL A 16 -8.80 -2.84 -9.17
N SER A 17 -9.09 -3.29 -10.39
CA SER A 17 -8.07 -3.73 -11.35
C SER A 17 -8.11 -2.81 -12.57
N VAL A 18 -6.95 -2.48 -13.13
CA VAL A 18 -6.81 -1.73 -14.39
C VAL A 18 -5.76 -2.42 -15.25
N PHE A 19 -6.13 -2.77 -16.48
CA PHE A 19 -5.32 -3.58 -17.39
C PHE A 19 -4.86 -2.77 -18.61
N ALA A 20 -3.55 -2.78 -18.90
CA ALA A 20 -2.97 -2.26 -20.14
C ALA A 20 -3.59 -0.92 -20.60
N ALA A 21 -4.32 -0.92 -21.72
CA ALA A 21 -4.92 0.27 -22.33
C ALA A 21 -6.06 0.91 -21.53
N GLU A 22 -6.57 0.27 -20.48
CA GLU A 22 -7.50 0.88 -19.52
C GLU A 22 -6.84 2.00 -18.71
N HIS A 23 -5.50 2.01 -18.65
CA HIS A 23 -4.76 3.16 -18.14
C HIS A 23 -4.90 4.36 -19.08
N LEU A 24 -5.30 5.51 -18.53
CA LEU A 24 -5.39 6.76 -19.29
C LEU A 24 -4.02 7.24 -19.81
N ASN A 25 -2.94 6.93 -19.10
CA ASN A 25 -1.58 7.28 -19.52
C ASN A 25 -1.00 6.17 -20.41
N GLY A 26 -0.71 6.49 -21.67
CA GLY A 26 -0.12 5.54 -22.63
C GLY A 26 1.21 4.92 -22.18
N LEU A 27 1.97 5.59 -21.31
CA LEU A 27 3.21 5.04 -20.74
C LEU A 27 2.95 3.81 -19.83
N LEU A 28 1.72 3.62 -19.37
CA LEU A 28 1.32 2.51 -18.51
C LEU A 28 0.65 1.36 -19.27
N HIS A 29 0.51 1.44 -20.59
CA HIS A 29 -0.15 0.39 -21.38
C HIS A 29 0.58 -0.95 -21.34
N GLY A 30 1.86 -0.96 -20.96
CA GLY A 30 2.63 -2.18 -20.71
C GLY A 30 2.39 -2.83 -19.34
N TRP A 31 1.47 -2.31 -18.52
CA TRP A 31 1.28 -2.71 -17.13
C TRP A 31 -0.17 -3.08 -16.82
N SER A 32 -0.33 -3.97 -15.86
CA SER A 32 -1.58 -4.29 -15.17
C SER A 32 -1.42 -3.98 -13.69
N CYS A 33 -2.46 -3.38 -13.08
CA CYS A 33 -2.46 -2.95 -11.70
C CYS A 33 -3.68 -3.51 -10.94
N TRP A 34 -3.46 -3.92 -9.69
CA TRP A 34 -4.50 -4.35 -8.75
C TRP A 34 -4.35 -3.61 -7.44
N ALA A 35 -5.39 -2.90 -7.06
CA ALA A 35 -5.39 -2.10 -5.85
C ALA A 35 -6.50 -2.53 -4.89
N GLN A 36 -6.16 -2.63 -3.61
CA GLN A 36 -7.10 -2.93 -2.54
C GLN A 36 -6.98 -1.91 -1.40
N PRO A 37 -8.09 -1.29 -0.97
CA PRO A 37 -8.08 -0.39 0.19
C PRO A 37 -7.83 -1.17 1.50
N ILE A 38 -7.02 -0.57 2.36
CA ILE A 38 -6.84 -0.95 3.77
C ILE A 38 -7.83 -0.14 4.58
N ARG A 39 -8.66 -0.79 5.39
CA ARG A 39 -9.66 -0.13 6.25
C ARG A 39 -9.17 -0.04 7.69
N ASP A 40 -9.36 1.12 8.29
CA ASP A 40 -9.17 1.28 9.73
C ASP A 40 -10.25 0.47 10.47
N VAL A 41 -9.84 -0.30 11.48
CA VAL A 41 -10.73 -1.13 12.28
C VAL A 41 -11.69 -0.29 13.14
N SER A 42 -11.30 0.94 13.50
CA SER A 42 -12.05 1.81 14.40
C SER A 42 -13.24 2.51 13.74
N ASP A 43 -13.14 2.87 12.46
CA ASP A 43 -14.18 3.65 11.75
C ASP A 43 -14.47 3.16 10.32
N ALA A 44 -13.86 2.06 9.89
CA ALA A 44 -13.97 1.48 8.55
C ALA A 44 -13.56 2.43 7.39
N ARG A 45 -12.91 3.57 7.68
CA ARG A 45 -12.43 4.48 6.65
C ARG A 45 -11.16 3.93 5.99
N PRO A 46 -10.91 4.25 4.70
CA PRO A 46 -9.65 3.90 4.05
C PRO A 46 -8.47 4.54 4.79
N ALA A 47 -7.62 3.71 5.38
CA ALA A 47 -6.35 4.11 6.00
C ALA A 47 -5.20 4.16 4.98
N GLY A 48 -5.35 3.45 3.86
CA GLY A 48 -4.37 3.37 2.79
C GLY A 48 -4.84 2.44 1.67
N VAL A 49 -3.95 2.15 0.72
CA VAL A 49 -4.19 1.22 -0.38
C VAL A 49 -2.94 0.38 -0.62
N VAL A 50 -3.14 -0.90 -0.85
CA VAL A 50 -2.14 -1.82 -1.39
C VAL A 50 -2.30 -1.82 -2.90
N ASP A 51 -1.22 -1.56 -3.65
CA ASP A 51 -1.19 -1.66 -5.11
C ASP A 51 -0.12 -2.68 -5.54
N ILE A 52 -0.49 -3.58 -6.43
CA ILE A 52 0.42 -4.48 -7.12
C ILE A 52 0.40 -4.10 -8.58
N SER A 53 1.58 -3.86 -9.14
CA SER A 53 1.77 -3.55 -10.55
C SER A 53 2.69 -4.59 -11.17
N ALA A 54 2.32 -5.14 -12.32
CA ALA A 54 3.11 -6.10 -13.08
C ALA A 54 3.07 -5.79 -14.58
N PRO A 55 4.10 -6.18 -15.36
CA PRO A 55 4.00 -6.19 -16.81
C PRO A 55 2.77 -6.99 -17.25
N TRP A 56 2.07 -6.53 -18.29
CA TRP A 56 0.82 -7.16 -18.74
C TRP A 56 1.00 -8.61 -19.18
N ASP A 57 2.18 -8.97 -19.66
CA ASP A 57 2.59 -10.31 -20.11
C ASP A 57 3.06 -11.21 -18.96
N ALA A 58 3.29 -10.63 -17.78
CA ALA A 58 3.57 -11.33 -16.52
C ALA A 58 2.36 -11.32 -15.57
N ASP A 59 1.17 -10.99 -16.09
CA ASP A 59 -0.06 -11.02 -15.32
C ASP A 59 -0.34 -12.44 -14.78
N SER A 60 -0.74 -12.51 -13.52
CA SER A 60 -1.17 -13.73 -12.85
C SER A 60 -2.60 -13.53 -12.33
N PRO A 61 -3.51 -14.51 -12.51
CA PRO A 61 -4.84 -14.50 -11.92
C PRO A 61 -4.84 -14.32 -10.39
N SER A 62 -3.70 -14.57 -9.72
CA SER A 62 -3.55 -14.42 -8.28
C SER A 62 -3.21 -13.00 -7.82
N SER A 63 -2.89 -12.04 -8.70
CA SER A 63 -2.43 -10.69 -8.31
C SER A 63 -3.48 -9.92 -7.50
N GLY A 64 -4.75 -9.95 -7.92
CA GLY A 64 -5.84 -9.31 -7.16
C GLY A 64 -6.09 -9.99 -5.81
N ALA A 65 -5.95 -11.32 -5.75
CA ALA A 65 -6.04 -12.08 -4.50
C ALA A 65 -4.88 -11.74 -3.56
N LEU A 66 -3.66 -11.61 -4.09
CA LEU A 66 -2.48 -11.17 -3.33
C LEU A 66 -2.69 -9.77 -2.74
N ALA A 67 -3.18 -8.81 -3.53
CA ALA A 67 -3.46 -7.45 -3.06
C ALA A 67 -4.46 -7.48 -1.90
N SER A 68 -5.50 -8.32 -2.04
CA SER A 68 -6.54 -8.52 -1.04
C SER A 68 -6.00 -9.15 0.25
N SER A 69 -5.25 -10.24 0.14
CA SER A 69 -4.64 -10.92 1.29
C SER A 69 -3.66 -10.04 2.02
N VAL A 70 -2.86 -9.27 1.29
CA VAL A 70 -1.94 -8.29 1.87
C VAL A 70 -2.72 -7.21 2.62
N ALA A 71 -3.74 -6.60 2.02
CA ALA A 71 -4.54 -5.58 2.70
C ALA A 71 -5.14 -6.11 4.00
N LEU A 72 -5.71 -7.33 3.99
CA LEU A 72 -6.25 -7.98 5.19
C LEU A 72 -5.17 -8.20 6.27
N LEU A 73 -3.97 -8.63 5.87
CA LEU A 73 -2.86 -8.80 6.81
C LEU A 73 -2.47 -7.47 7.45
N VAL A 74 -2.47 -6.37 6.69
CA VAL A 74 -2.21 -5.03 7.22
C VAL A 74 -3.28 -4.60 8.21
N GLU A 75 -4.56 -4.79 7.87
CA GLU A 75 -5.69 -4.50 8.78
C GLU A 75 -5.59 -5.31 10.08
N GLN A 76 -5.13 -6.57 10.01
CA GLN A 76 -4.90 -7.40 11.18
C GLN A 76 -3.76 -6.88 12.06
N MET A 77 -2.63 -6.48 11.47
CA MET A 77 -1.50 -5.90 12.21
C MET A 77 -1.88 -4.57 12.88
N MET A 78 -2.68 -3.74 12.20
CA MET A 78 -3.20 -2.48 12.76
C MET A 78 -4.12 -2.70 13.96
N ARG A 79 -4.73 -3.88 14.10
CA ARG A 79 -5.55 -4.23 15.27
C ARG A 79 -4.70 -4.58 16.50
N SER A 80 -3.50 -5.12 16.29
CA SER A 80 -2.61 -5.56 17.37
C SER A 80 -1.69 -4.47 17.93
N GLU A 81 -1.53 -3.36 17.22
CA GLU A 81 -0.70 -2.23 17.65
C GLU A 81 -1.55 -0.98 17.91
N PRO A 82 -1.23 -0.15 18.93
CA PRO A 82 -1.88 1.15 19.09
C PRO A 82 -1.67 1.97 17.81
N LYS A 83 -2.75 2.56 17.27
CA LYS A 83 -2.70 3.44 16.08
C LYS A 83 -1.58 4.46 16.27
N PRO A 84 -0.47 4.37 15.52
CA PRO A 84 0.55 5.38 15.62
C PRO A 84 -0.01 6.70 15.08
N ASP A 85 0.46 7.79 15.65
CA ASP A 85 0.10 9.15 15.24
C ASP A 85 0.62 9.48 13.80
N PHE A 86 1.26 8.51 13.12
CA PHE A 86 1.90 8.62 11.81
C PHE A 86 1.78 7.34 10.97
N GLY A 87 1.88 7.48 9.63
CA GLY A 87 1.61 6.41 8.66
C GLY A 87 2.58 5.22 8.69
N HIS A 88 2.03 4.02 8.51
CA HIS A 88 2.79 2.80 8.27
C HIS A 88 3.25 2.74 6.79
N ARG A 89 4.54 2.51 6.54
CA ARG A 89 5.06 2.15 5.21
C ARG A 89 5.30 0.65 5.16
N ILE A 90 4.71 -0.02 4.17
CA ILE A 90 4.93 -1.45 3.97
C ILE A 90 5.66 -1.62 2.66
N ALA A 91 6.90 -2.10 2.73
CA ALA A 91 7.71 -2.39 1.57
C ALA A 91 7.67 -3.89 1.30
N MET A 92 7.21 -4.25 0.10
CA MET A 92 7.27 -5.62 -0.40
C MET A 92 8.21 -5.69 -1.60
N LYS A 93 9.02 -6.74 -1.64
CA LYS A 93 9.87 -7.07 -2.79
C LYS A 93 9.43 -8.41 -3.32
N SER A 94 9.37 -8.58 -4.65
CA SER A 94 9.11 -9.89 -5.25
C SER A 94 10.14 -10.90 -4.73
N GLY A 95 9.67 -12.01 -4.15
CA GLY A 95 10.52 -13.05 -3.54
C GLY A 95 11.08 -12.72 -2.14
N GLY A 96 10.70 -11.59 -1.54
CA GLY A 96 11.14 -11.18 -0.19
C GLY A 96 10.01 -11.17 0.84
N GLN A 97 10.37 -11.24 2.13
CA GLN A 97 9.40 -11.06 3.20
C GLN A 97 8.89 -9.61 3.24
N PRO A 98 7.58 -9.39 3.48
CA PRO A 98 7.05 -8.05 3.67
C PRO A 98 7.68 -7.42 4.90
N ARG A 99 8.13 -6.16 4.79
CA ARG A 99 8.66 -5.38 5.91
C ARG A 99 7.77 -4.18 6.17
N VAL A 100 7.29 -4.07 7.41
CA VAL A 100 6.56 -2.90 7.90
C VAL A 100 7.55 -1.96 8.57
N GLU A 101 7.63 -0.74 8.07
CA GLU A 101 8.37 0.36 8.64
C GLU A 101 7.40 1.42 9.15
N VAL A 102 7.43 1.67 10.45
CA VAL A 102 6.68 2.77 11.07
C VAL A 102 7.55 4.02 10.99
N ASN A 103 7.08 5.04 10.29
CA ASN A 103 7.78 6.33 10.29
C ASN A 103 7.54 7.03 11.63
N PRO A 104 8.59 7.48 12.32
CA PRO A 104 8.41 8.27 13.54
C PRO A 104 7.76 9.64 13.22
N PRO A 105 7.16 10.30 14.23
CA PRO A 105 6.76 11.70 14.14
C PRO A 105 7.85 12.58 13.51
N SER A 106 7.48 13.63 12.79
CA SER A 106 8.44 14.63 12.29
C SER A 106 9.24 15.34 13.42
N SER A 107 8.85 15.14 14.68
CA SER A 107 9.58 15.57 15.88
C SER A 107 10.59 14.55 16.42
N LEU A 108 10.65 13.34 15.85
CA LEU A 108 11.54 12.25 16.26
C LEU A 108 12.43 11.80 15.10
N CYS A 109 13.74 11.97 15.27
CA CYS A 109 14.76 11.49 14.35
C CYS A 109 15.15 10.05 14.73
N ARG A 110 15.42 9.21 13.72
CA ARG A 110 15.86 7.82 13.92
C ARG A 110 17.36 7.71 13.73
N ASP A 111 18.08 7.11 14.68
CA ASP A 111 19.50 6.79 14.51
C ASP A 111 19.69 5.61 13.53
N ASP A 112 20.90 5.40 13.02
CA ASP A 112 21.26 4.27 12.14
C ASP A 112 21.03 2.88 12.78
N ARG A 113 20.71 2.86 14.08
CA ARG A 113 20.42 1.65 14.87
C ARG A 113 18.91 1.52 15.16
N GLY A 114 18.06 2.32 14.53
CA GLY A 114 16.61 2.24 14.61
C GLY A 114 15.96 2.84 15.87
N ARG A 115 16.72 3.48 16.77
CA ARG A 115 16.17 4.17 17.95
C ARG A 115 15.65 5.56 17.57
N SER A 116 14.47 5.89 18.07
CA SER A 116 13.86 7.21 17.94
C SER A 116 14.28 8.14 19.09
N SER A 117 14.58 9.39 18.77
CA SER A 117 14.94 10.45 19.74
C SER A 117 14.43 11.80 19.23
N PRO A 118 14.14 12.79 20.10
CA PRO A 118 13.77 14.14 19.67
C PRO A 118 14.79 14.69 18.68
N CYS A 119 14.34 15.20 17.53
CA CYS A 119 15.24 15.93 16.65
C CYS A 119 15.69 17.20 17.38
N SER A 120 17.00 17.35 17.61
CA SER A 120 17.55 18.62 18.07
C SER A 120 17.36 19.65 16.95
N SER A 121 16.78 20.81 17.30
CA SER A 121 16.59 21.96 16.40
C SER A 121 17.88 22.44 15.77
#